data_AF-A0A1F7YZH5-F1
#
_entry.id   AF-A0A1F7YZH5-F1
#
_cell.length_a   1.000
_cell.length_b   1.000
_cell.length_c   1.000
_cell.angle_alpha   90.00
_cell.angle_beta   90.00
_cell.angle_gamma   90.00
#
_symmetry.space_group_name_H-M   'P 1'
#
loop_
_entity.id
_entity.type
_entity.pdbx_description
1 polymer ?
#
loop_
_entity_poly.entity_id
_entity_poly.type
_entity_poly.pdbx_seq_one_letter_code
_entity_poly.pdbx_strand_id
1 'polypeptide(L)'
;MNILLKTRCTKGHLIVYEDKVSIELGGFGVHNENSLPYSQITGVEVQTTMAAIPILSKGAATVKIYAKGDQKLEAPFVTLNEAKKAKELIDQRIGK
;
A
#
# COMPACT_ATOMS: atom_id res chain seq x y z
N MET A 1 13.58 6.30 9.75
CA MET A 1 12.18 6.25 9.26
C MET A 1 11.45 5.19 10.02
N ASN A 2 10.34 5.55 10.68
CA ASN A 2 9.51 4.57 11.38
C ASN A 2 8.50 3.95 10.41
N ILE A 3 8.38 2.62 10.47
CA ILE A 3 7.41 1.85 9.68
C ILE A 3 6.13 1.69 10.50
N LEU A 4 5.00 2.05 9.92
CA LEU A 4 3.67 1.92 10.54
C LEU A 4 2.96 0.65 10.07
N LEU A 5 3.21 0.26 8.83
CA LEU A 5 2.71 -0.96 8.24
C LEU A 5 3.71 -1.45 7.20
N LYS A 6 4.01 -2.75 7.23
CA LYS A 6 4.73 -3.44 6.16
C LYS A 6 3.96 -4.70 5.83
N THR A 7 3.46 -4.77 4.61
CA THR A 7 2.67 -5.91 4.12
C THR A 7 3.22 -6.41 2.80
N ARG A 8 3.15 -7.72 2.58
CA ARG A 8 3.53 -8.33 1.30
C ARG A 8 2.53 -7.96 0.21
N CYS A 9 3.03 -7.77 -1.00
CA CYS A 9 2.26 -7.61 -2.24
C CYS A 9 3.01 -8.35 -3.37
N THR A 10 2.41 -8.50 -4.55
CA THR A 10 3.09 -9.18 -5.67
C THR A 10 4.34 -8.44 -6.17
N LYS A 11 4.44 -7.14 -5.92
CA LYS A 11 5.59 -6.29 -6.28
C LYS A 11 6.65 -6.18 -5.18
N GLY A 12 6.54 -6.97 -4.11
CA GLY A 12 7.45 -6.93 -2.96
C GLY A 12 6.70 -6.63 -1.66
N HIS A 13 6.95 -5.47 -1.07
CA HIS A 13 6.26 -5.01 0.12
C HIS A 13 5.67 -3.63 -0.10
N LEU A 14 4.40 -3.44 0.24
CA LEU A 14 3.84 -2.13 0.49
C LEU A 14 4.24 -1.70 1.90
N ILE A 15 4.90 -0.57 2.02
CA ILE A 15 5.37 -0.02 3.29
C ILE A 15 4.78 1.37 3.47
N VAL A 16 4.08 1.56 4.59
CA VAL A 16 3.55 2.84 5.04
C VAL A 16 4.50 3.35 6.11
N TYR A 17 5.23 4.42 5.80
CA TYR A 17 6.09 5.13 6.73
C TYR A 17 5.35 6.31 7.36
N GLU A 18 5.95 6.97 8.34
CA GLU A 18 5.40 8.21 8.90
C GLU A 18 5.31 9.36 7.88
N ASP A 19 6.25 9.42 6.93
CA ASP A 19 6.48 10.52 5.99
C ASP A 19 6.17 10.19 4.52
N LYS A 20 6.11 8.91 4.16
CA LYS A 20 5.86 8.46 2.78
C LYS A 20 5.22 7.07 2.71
N VAL A 21 4.83 6.69 1.49
CA VAL A 21 4.38 5.33 1.15
C VAL A 21 5.30 4.78 0.08
N SER A 22 5.75 3.53 0.20
CA SER A 22 6.69 2.92 -0.76
C SER A 22 6.29 1.49 -1.13
N ILE A 23 6.69 1.08 -2.33
CA ILE A 23 6.72 -0.32 -2.74
C ILE A 23 8.19 -0.71 -2.91
N GLU A 24 8.63 -1.70 -2.15
CA GLU A 24 10.02 -2.14 -2.08
C GLU A 24 10.15 -3.63 -2.43
N LEU A 25 11.02 -3.95 -3.39
CA LEU A 25 11.42 -5.33 -3.64
C LEU A 25 12.37 -5.78 -2.52
N GLY A 26 11.89 -6.70 -1.67
CA GLY A 26 12.71 -7.31 -0.62
C GLY A 26 13.70 -8.30 -1.23
N GLY A 27 14.89 -7.83 -1.62
CA GLY A 27 15.97 -8.69 -2.12
C GLY A 27 17.31 -7.95 -2.11
N PHE A 28 18.35 -8.62 -1.61
CA PHE A 28 19.73 -8.13 -1.62
C PHE A 28 20.16 -7.76 -3.05
N GLY A 29 20.57 -6.51 -3.27
CA GLY A 29 21.22 -6.05 -4.49
C GLY A 29 20.34 -5.32 -5.51
N VAL A 30 19.02 -5.21 -5.31
CA VAL A 30 18.12 -4.47 -6.22
C VAL A 30 17.34 -3.40 -5.44
N HIS A 31 17.83 -2.16 -5.46
CA HIS A 31 17.13 -0.98 -4.93
C HIS A 31 16.03 -0.55 -5.92
N ASN A 32 14.99 -1.37 -6.07
CA ASN A 32 13.76 -0.95 -6.73
C ASN A 32 12.79 -0.48 -5.64
N GLU A 33 12.96 0.79 -5.26
CA GLU A 33 12.05 1.53 -4.41
C GLU A 33 11.21 2.45 -5.30
N ASN A 34 9.88 2.33 -5.22
CA ASN A 34 8.99 3.34 -5.78
C ASN A 34 8.18 3.94 -4.64
N SER A 35 8.44 5.22 -4.35
CA SER A 35 7.94 5.90 -3.15
C SER A 35 7.21 7.20 -3.48
N LEU A 36 6.16 7.50 -2.71
CA LEU A 36 5.41 8.74 -2.77
C LEU A 36 5.37 9.39 -1.38
N PRO A 37 5.90 10.62 -1.20
CA PRO A 37 5.68 11.39 0.03
C PRO A 37 4.22 11.83 0.12
N TYR A 38 3.70 11.98 1.34
CA TYR A 38 2.28 12.35 1.54
C TYR A 38 1.87 13.68 0.87
N SER A 39 2.79 14.61 0.70
CA SER A 39 2.56 15.89 0.00
C SER A 39 2.19 15.75 -1.48
N GLN A 40 2.48 14.59 -2.08
CA GLN A 40 2.15 14.26 -3.47
C GLN A 40 0.90 13.39 -3.59
N ILE A 41 0.52 12.67 -2.53
CA ILE A 41 -0.61 11.73 -2.54
C ILE A 41 -1.93 12.51 -2.54
N THR A 42 -2.81 12.21 -3.47
CA THR A 42 -4.14 12.82 -3.63
C THR A 42 -5.26 11.90 -3.17
N GLY A 43 -5.02 10.59 -3.09
CA GLY A 43 -5.99 9.64 -2.58
C GLY A 43 -5.49 8.21 -2.56
N VAL A 44 -6.25 7.36 -1.87
CA VAL A 44 -6.00 5.92 -1.81
C VAL A 44 -7.32 5.15 -1.95
N GLU A 45 -7.27 4.10 -2.76
CA GLU A 45 -8.39 3.20 -3.05
C GLU A 45 -7.99 1.75 -2.75
N VAL A 46 -8.93 0.99 -2.19
CA VAL A 46 -8.78 -0.46 -1.97
C VAL A 46 -9.77 -1.17 -2.88
N GLN A 47 -9.24 -1.83 -3.91
CA GLN A 47 -10.04 -2.65 -4.82
C GLN A 47 -9.96 -4.11 -4.37
N THR A 48 -11.04 -4.64 -3.80
CA THR A 48 -11.13 -6.06 -3.43
C THR A 48 -11.00 -6.94 -4.66
N THR A 49 -9.97 -7.79 -4.68
CA THR A 49 -9.69 -8.74 -5.77
C THR A 49 -10.22 -10.14 -5.44
N MET A 50 -10.20 -10.50 -4.15
CA MET A 50 -10.76 -11.74 -3.63
C MET A 50 -11.43 -11.44 -2.28
N ALA A 51 -12.71 -11.78 -2.15
CA ALA A 51 -13.43 -11.61 -0.89
C ALA A 51 -12.79 -12.47 0.23
N ALA A 52 -12.81 -11.95 1.45
CA ALA A 52 -12.48 -12.78 2.61
C ALA A 52 -13.60 -13.79 2.86
N ILE A 53 -13.23 -15.04 3.09
CA ILE A 53 -14.16 -16.12 3.43
C ILE A 53 -13.76 -16.59 4.83
N PRO A 54 -14.65 -16.51 5.83
CA PRO A 54 -14.34 -16.97 7.17
C PRO A 54 -13.71 -18.36 7.15
N ILE A 55 -12.58 -18.53 7.85
CA ILE A 55 -11.82 -19.78 7.99
C ILE A 55 -11.05 -20.23 6.72
N LEU A 56 -11.55 -19.95 5.51
CA LEU A 56 -10.98 -20.44 4.26
C LEU A 56 -9.97 -19.48 3.60
N SER A 57 -10.17 -18.16 3.73
CA SER A 57 -9.31 -17.18 3.06
C SER A 57 -9.33 -15.83 3.75
N LYS A 58 -8.15 -15.22 3.88
CA LYS A 58 -8.01 -13.84 4.39
C LYS A 58 -8.43 -12.77 3.37
N GLY A 59 -8.80 -13.18 2.15
CA GLY A 59 -9.10 -12.28 1.05
C GLY A 59 -7.85 -11.56 0.51
N ALA A 60 -7.99 -10.90 -0.62
CA ALA A 60 -6.94 -10.11 -1.24
C ALA A 60 -7.51 -8.85 -1.89
N ALA A 61 -6.74 -7.79 -1.91
CA ALA A 61 -7.08 -6.53 -2.55
C ALA A 61 -5.87 -5.93 -3.24
N THR A 62 -6.14 -5.00 -4.14
CA THR A 62 -5.15 -4.09 -4.71
C THR A 62 -5.30 -2.74 -4.05
N VAL A 63 -4.21 -2.24 -3.46
CA VAL A 63 -4.14 -0.86 -2.95
C VAL A 63 -3.61 0.03 -4.07
N LYS A 64 -4.39 1.02 -4.47
CA LYS A 64 -4.00 2.05 -5.43
C LYS A 64 -3.82 3.37 -4.71
N ILE A 65 -2.64 3.95 -4.81
CA ILE A 65 -2.32 5.27 -4.24
C ILE A 65 -2.13 6.22 -5.41
N TYR A 66 -3.00 7.22 -5.49
CA TYR A 66 -2.97 8.25 -6.52
C TYR A 66 -2.16 9.44 -6.04
N ALA A 67 -1.37 10.02 -6.92
CA ALA A 67 -0.58 11.22 -6.68
C ALA A 67 -0.81 12.28 -7.75
N LYS A 68 -0.24 13.47 -7.54
CA LYS A 68 -0.26 14.58 -8.51
C LYS A 68 0.39 14.16 -9.83
N GLY A 69 -0.10 14.74 -10.94
CA GLY A 69 0.44 14.49 -12.27
C GLY A 69 0.20 13.07 -12.77
N ASP A 70 -0.96 12.49 -12.48
CA ASP A 70 -1.40 11.14 -12.89
C ASP A 70 -0.48 9.99 -12.45
N GLN A 71 0.43 10.27 -11.52
CA GLN A 71 1.28 9.25 -10.91
C GLN A 71 0.46 8.33 -10.01
N LYS A 72 0.79 7.04 -10.00
CA LYS A 72 0.16 6.05 -9.14
C LYS A 72 1.14 4.99 -8.65
N LEU A 73 0.97 4.59 -7.39
CA LEU A 73 1.54 3.34 -6.86
C LEU A 73 0.43 2.29 -6.77
N GLU A 74 0.71 1.11 -7.27
CA GLU A 74 -0.23 -0.01 -7.22
C GLU A 74 0.43 -1.20 -6.54
N ALA A 75 -0.10 -1.60 -5.39
CA ALA A 75 0.29 -2.77 -4.62
C ALA A 75 -0.78 -3.86 -4.75
N PRO A 76 -0.61 -4.84 -5.65
CA PRO A 76 -1.59 -5.90 -5.87
C PRO A 76 -1.45 -7.02 -4.84
N PHE A 77 -2.54 -7.76 -4.60
CA PHE A 77 -2.56 -8.94 -3.73
C PHE A 77 -2.06 -8.67 -2.30
N VAL A 78 -2.43 -7.53 -1.75
CA VAL A 78 -2.31 -7.24 -0.31
C VAL A 78 -3.45 -7.96 0.41
N THR A 79 -3.20 -8.54 1.58
CA THR A 79 -4.27 -9.15 2.40
C THR A 79 -5.36 -8.12 2.68
N LEU A 80 -6.64 -8.48 2.58
CA LEU A 80 -7.74 -7.50 2.65
C LEU A 80 -7.70 -6.63 3.91
N ASN A 81 -7.38 -7.21 5.07
CA ASN A 81 -7.25 -6.47 6.34
C ASN A 81 -6.08 -5.48 6.31
N GLU A 82 -4.93 -5.89 5.77
CA GLU A 82 -3.75 -5.02 5.65
C GLU A 82 -3.98 -3.91 4.62
N ALA A 83 -4.71 -4.19 3.53
CA ALA A 83 -5.10 -3.21 2.53
C ALA A 83 -6.00 -2.12 3.14
N LYS A 84 -7.00 -2.52 3.95
CA LYS A 84 -7.85 -1.59 4.70
C LYS A 84 -7.03 -0.76 5.70
N LYS A 85 -6.09 -1.39 6.41
CA LYS A 85 -5.23 -0.66 7.36
C LYS A 85 -4.29 0.31 6.66
N ALA A 86 -3.74 -0.06 5.51
CA ALA A 86 -2.93 0.83 4.68
C ALA A 86 -3.73 2.06 4.27
N LYS A 87 -4.97 1.86 3.78
CA LYS A 87 -5.88 2.96 3.43
C LYS A 87 -6.12 3.89 4.62
N GLU A 88 -6.50 3.35 5.77
CA GLU A 88 -6.74 4.12 6.99
C GLU A 88 -5.53 4.99 7.37
N LEU A 89 -4.33 4.40 7.41
CA LEU A 89 -3.10 5.11 7.79
C LEU A 89 -2.71 6.21 6.80
N ILE A 90 -3.02 6.02 5.51
CA ILE A 90 -2.73 6.98 4.44
C ILE A 90 -3.77 8.11 4.46
N ASP A 91 -5.06 7.79 4.54
CA ASP A 91 -6.15 8.77 4.61
C ASP A 91 -5.94 9.74 5.79
N GLN A 92 -5.62 9.21 6.98
CA GLN A 92 -5.29 10.01 8.18
C GLN A 92 -4.19 11.06 7.93
N ARG A 93 -3.22 10.76 7.05
CA ARG A 93 -2.07 11.63 6.79
C ARG A 93 -2.29 12.63 5.66
N ILE A 94 -3.24 12.35 4.78
CA ILE A 94 -3.65 13.30 3.73
C ILE A 94 -4.90 14.10 4.12
N GLY A 95 -5.42 13.88 5.34
CA GLY A 95 -6.57 14.61 5.90
C GLY A 95 -7.92 14.16 5.33
N LYS A 96 -8.09 12.86 5.07
CA LYS A 96 -9.33 12.25 4.58
C LYS A 96 -9.92 11.22 5.54
#